data_AF-A0A2W4LUX5-F1
#
_entry.id   AF-A0A2W4LUX5-F1
#
_cell.length_a   1.000
_cell.length_b   1.000
_cell.length_c   1.000
_cell.angle_alpha   90.00
_cell.angle_beta   90.00
_cell.angle_gamma   90.00
#
_symmetry.space_group_name_H-M   'P 1'
#
loop_
_entity.id
_entity.type
_entity.pdbx_description
1 polymer ?
#
loop_
_entity_poly.entity_id
_entity_poly.type
_entity_poly.pdbx_seq_one_letter_code
_entity_poly.pdbx_strand_id
1 'polypeptide(L)'
;MWHEQILRWLREEHGEAPERTAAGYLRWWYLSAIAIYAAMLFHHRRRVPSLRPSDLHVRISPQGRPDVSGVAVTADEFVCLPNDPAAGTRAATTVASAQALAALLRARFAGHAARFIASYRPAVRFGPHTWWATATDALDTGLWMAGQLGGDEGAGVADAALVLPDALAPFTSASTLRCQTVDGTPCWVGRAGSCCLPYLGQDGEALSFTPISHRPQ
;
A
#
# COMPACT_ATOMS: atom_id res chain seq x y z
N MET A 1 20.18 4.67 8.06
CA MET A 1 19.01 3.76 7.90
C MET A 1 17.75 4.61 7.81
N TRP A 2 16.71 4.23 7.05
CA TRP A 2 15.51 5.08 6.84
C TRP A 2 14.79 5.48 8.13
N HIS A 3 14.82 4.64 9.16
CA HIS A 3 14.24 4.94 10.47
C HIS A 3 14.85 6.19 11.11
N GLU A 4 16.19 6.28 11.11
CA GLU A 4 16.94 7.43 11.64
C GLU A 4 16.67 8.72 10.85
N GLN A 5 16.44 8.61 9.54
CA GLN A 5 16.09 9.76 8.71
C GLN A 5 14.71 10.31 9.11
N ILE A 6 13.73 9.43 9.34
CA ILE A 6 12.40 9.85 9.83
C ILE A 6 12.51 10.46 11.22
N LEU A 7 13.25 9.84 12.15
CA LEU A 7 13.44 10.38 13.50
C LEU A 7 14.07 11.78 13.48
N ARG A 8 15.05 11.99 12.61
CA ARG A 8 15.70 13.30 12.46
C ARG A 8 14.70 14.33 11.95
N TRP A 9 14.03 14.03 10.85
CA TRP A 9 13.02 14.90 10.26
C TRP A 9 11.90 15.26 11.25
N LEU A 10 11.36 14.28 11.98
CA LEU A 10 10.33 14.51 12.99
C LEU A 10 10.80 15.47 14.11
N ARG A 11 12.06 15.36 14.56
CA ARG A 11 12.61 16.27 15.57
C ARG A 11 12.82 17.68 15.01
N GLU A 12 13.26 17.78 13.76
CA GLU A 12 13.48 19.06 13.09
C GLU A 12 12.15 19.82 12.88
N GLU A 13 11.09 19.13 12.44
CA GLU A 13 9.78 19.75 12.18
C GLU A 13 8.92 19.94 13.43
N HIS A 14 9.00 19.05 14.41
CA HIS A 14 8.03 18.97 15.52
C HIS A 14 8.66 18.95 16.91
N GLY A 15 9.98 19.07 17.03
CA GLY A 15 10.71 19.12 18.30
C GLY A 15 10.91 17.76 18.97
N GLU A 16 9.85 16.94 19.07
CA GLU A 16 9.90 15.60 19.65
C GLU A 16 9.53 14.51 18.64
N ALA A 17 10.24 13.37 18.70
CA ALA A 17 10.00 12.24 17.81
C ALA A 17 10.03 10.92 18.59
N PRO A 18 8.87 10.43 19.09
CA PRO A 18 8.80 9.10 19.67
C PRO A 18 9.22 8.03 18.66
N GLU A 19 10.05 7.07 19.08
CA GLU A 19 10.49 5.91 18.28
C GLU A 19 9.31 5.18 17.61
N ARG A 20 8.18 5.10 18.34
CA ARG A 20 6.95 4.48 17.86
C ARG A 20 6.32 5.23 16.69
N THR A 21 6.41 6.55 16.69
CA THR A 21 5.93 7.41 15.61
C THR A 21 6.75 7.18 14.36
N ALA A 22 8.08 7.28 14.46
CA ALA A 22 8.97 7.03 13.32
C ALA A 22 8.80 5.63 12.75
N ALA A 23 8.62 4.61 13.61
CA ALA A 23 8.39 3.25 13.16
C ALA A 23 6.99 3.06 12.53
N GLY A 24 5.98 3.78 13.03
CA GLY A 24 4.63 3.81 12.47
C GLY A 24 4.59 4.46 11.09
N TYR A 25 5.29 5.58 10.93
CA TYR A 25 5.52 6.20 9.63
C TYR A 25 6.24 5.22 8.72
N LEU A 26 7.33 4.61 9.21
CA LEU A 26 8.18 3.75 8.41
C LEU A 26 7.45 2.52 7.84
N ARG A 27 6.54 1.93 8.62
CA ARG A 27 5.77 0.79 8.13
C ARG A 27 4.75 1.18 7.07
N TRP A 28 4.08 2.31 7.26
CA TRP A 28 2.97 2.72 6.41
C TRP A 28 3.46 3.12 5.03
N TRP A 29 4.27 4.17 4.92
CA TRP A 29 4.75 4.67 3.62
C TRP A 29 5.43 3.59 2.76
N TYR A 30 6.23 2.71 3.35
CA TYR A 30 6.95 1.66 2.63
C TYR A 30 5.98 0.63 2.07
N LEU A 31 5.13 0.04 2.92
CA LEU A 31 4.17 -0.97 2.46
C LEU A 31 3.15 -0.37 1.49
N SER A 32 2.68 0.86 1.75
CA SER A 32 1.75 1.57 0.87
C SER A 32 2.38 1.87 -0.49
N ALA A 33 3.64 2.30 -0.56
CA ALA A 33 4.31 2.51 -1.83
C ALA A 33 4.34 1.22 -2.65
N ILE A 34 4.85 0.12 -2.08
CA ILE A 34 4.92 -1.17 -2.78
C ILE A 34 3.54 -1.66 -3.22
N ALA A 35 2.52 -1.49 -2.36
CA ALA A 35 1.14 -1.84 -2.68
C ALA A 35 0.58 -1.00 -3.83
N ILE A 36 0.73 0.32 -3.81
CA ILE A 36 0.24 1.24 -4.84
C ILE A 36 0.87 0.89 -6.19
N TYR A 37 2.19 0.69 -6.27
CA TYR A 37 2.83 0.34 -7.54
C TYR A 37 2.35 -1.00 -8.11
N ALA A 38 2.19 -2.01 -7.25
CA ALA A 38 1.64 -3.30 -7.67
C ALA A 38 0.17 -3.18 -8.11
N ALA A 39 -0.62 -2.39 -7.39
CA ALA A 39 -2.02 -2.11 -7.68
C ALA A 39 -2.21 -1.35 -9.00
N MET A 40 -1.36 -0.36 -9.31
CA MET A 40 -1.41 0.36 -10.58
C MET A 40 -1.27 -0.59 -11.79
N LEU A 41 -0.30 -1.51 -11.74
CA LEU A 41 -0.11 -2.49 -12.81
C LEU A 41 -1.26 -3.50 -12.88
N PHE A 42 -1.78 -3.94 -11.73
CA PHE A 42 -2.91 -4.85 -11.68
C PHE A 42 -4.17 -4.21 -12.25
N HIS A 43 -4.51 -3.00 -11.81
CA HIS A 43 -5.71 -2.27 -12.19
C HIS A 43 -5.70 -1.91 -13.69
N HIS A 44 -4.64 -1.24 -14.14
CA HIS A 44 -4.59 -0.67 -15.49
C HIS A 44 -4.17 -1.67 -16.57
N ARG A 45 -3.37 -2.68 -16.23
CA ARG A 45 -2.79 -3.60 -17.21
C ARG A 45 -3.17 -5.06 -16.99
N ARG A 46 -3.84 -5.39 -15.87
CA ARG A 46 -4.08 -6.78 -15.47
C ARG A 46 -2.77 -7.57 -15.46
N ARG A 47 -1.73 -6.94 -14.91
CA ARG A 47 -0.39 -7.51 -14.75
C ARG A 47 0.02 -7.51 -13.28
N VAL A 48 0.75 -8.55 -12.88
CA VAL A 48 1.39 -8.65 -11.57
C VAL A 48 2.90 -8.75 -11.78
N PRO A 49 3.69 -7.73 -11.40
CA PRO A 49 5.15 -7.74 -11.52
C PRO A 49 5.79 -8.62 -10.44
N SER A 50 7.09 -8.90 -10.56
CA SER A 50 7.85 -9.36 -9.39
C SER A 50 7.78 -8.33 -8.27
N LEU A 51 7.55 -8.80 -7.04
CA LEU A 51 7.63 -7.98 -5.83
C LEU A 51 8.74 -8.47 -4.90
N ARG A 52 9.73 -9.22 -5.42
CA ARG A 52 10.88 -9.61 -4.60
C ARG A 52 11.70 -8.35 -4.28
N PRO A 53 12.20 -8.19 -3.05
CA PRO A 53 13.06 -7.04 -2.72
C PRO A 53 14.29 -6.87 -3.62
N SER A 54 14.83 -7.95 -4.20
CA SER A 54 15.94 -7.90 -5.16
C SER A 54 15.59 -7.28 -6.51
N ASP A 55 14.30 -7.24 -6.84
CA ASP A 55 13.79 -6.86 -8.15
C ASP A 55 13.16 -5.46 -8.10
N LEU A 56 13.36 -4.75 -6.98
CA LEU A 56 12.75 -3.46 -6.68
C LEU A 56 13.80 -2.45 -6.26
N HIS A 57 13.79 -1.30 -6.93
CA HIS A 57 14.51 -0.11 -6.48
C HIS A 57 13.53 0.87 -5.88
N VAL A 58 13.76 1.27 -4.63
CA VAL A 58 12.98 2.26 -3.92
C VAL A 58 13.79 3.54 -3.82
N ARG A 59 13.25 4.63 -4.36
CA ARG A 59 13.81 5.97 -4.23
C ARG A 59 13.11 6.69 -3.08
N ILE A 60 13.91 7.26 -2.20
CA ILE A 60 13.43 8.11 -1.09
C ILE A 60 13.52 9.57 -1.55
N SER A 61 12.56 10.40 -1.17
CA SER A 61 12.62 11.84 -1.45
C SER A 61 13.91 12.46 -0.90
N PRO A 62 14.64 13.26 -1.68
CA PRO A 62 15.85 13.92 -1.20
C PRO A 62 15.57 15.20 -0.41
N GLN A 63 14.33 15.71 -0.40
CA GLN A 63 13.91 16.89 0.36
C GLN A 63 12.58 16.67 1.07
N GLY A 64 12.37 17.42 2.16
CA GLY A 64 11.15 17.36 2.96
C GLY A 64 11.06 16.08 3.78
N ARG A 65 9.83 15.61 3.99
CA ARG A 65 9.55 14.35 4.68
C ARG A 65 10.26 13.20 3.98
N PRO A 66 11.01 12.34 4.70
CA PRO A 66 11.48 11.08 4.16
C PRO A 66 10.28 10.23 3.77
N ASP A 67 9.91 10.28 2.48
CA ASP A 67 8.85 9.51 1.85
C ASP A 67 9.34 8.75 0.57
N VAL A 68 8.56 7.78 0.04
CA VAL A 68 8.96 7.01 -1.14
C VAL A 68 8.51 7.83 -2.35
N SER A 69 9.47 8.33 -3.11
CA SER A 69 9.23 9.16 -4.30
C SER A 69 9.29 8.38 -5.62
N GLY A 70 9.53 7.07 -5.53
CA GLY A 70 9.63 6.20 -6.71
C GLY A 70 9.85 4.75 -6.34
N VAL A 71 9.19 3.85 -7.06
CA VAL A 71 9.54 2.43 -7.11
C VAL A 71 9.72 2.01 -8.55
N ALA A 72 10.82 1.34 -8.85
CA ALA A 72 11.08 0.73 -10.15
C ALA A 72 11.20 -0.78 -9.99
N VAL A 73 10.53 -1.53 -10.87
CA VAL A 73 10.69 -2.98 -11.01
C VAL A 73 11.81 -3.22 -12.02
N THR A 74 12.82 -3.98 -11.64
CA THR A 74 13.98 -4.29 -12.51
C THR A 74 13.91 -5.66 -13.16
N ALA A 75 13.04 -6.54 -12.66
CA ALA A 75 12.73 -7.79 -13.31
C ALA A 75 11.80 -7.55 -14.50
N ASP A 76 12.12 -8.17 -15.64
CA ASP A 76 11.29 -8.12 -16.84
C ASP A 76 10.07 -9.04 -16.72
N GLU A 77 10.11 -10.05 -15.84
CA GLU A 77 9.04 -11.04 -15.75
C GLU A 77 7.78 -10.52 -15.02
N PHE A 78 6.62 -10.82 -15.61
CA PHE A 78 5.32 -10.52 -15.03
C PHE A 78 4.30 -11.63 -15.32
N VAL A 79 3.22 -11.61 -14.56
CA VAL A 79 2.08 -12.50 -14.77
C VAL A 79 0.90 -11.71 -15.30
N CYS A 80 0.19 -12.24 -16.28
CA CYS A 80 -0.93 -11.55 -16.94
C CYS A 80 -2.06 -12.52 -17.32
N LEU A 81 -3.14 -11.98 -17.88
CA LEU A 81 -4.23 -12.76 -18.47
C LEU A 81 -3.87 -13.22 -19.90
N PRO A 82 -4.56 -14.22 -20.45
CA PRO A 82 -4.26 -14.76 -21.79
C PRO A 82 -4.48 -13.77 -22.94
N ASN A 83 -5.29 -12.73 -22.71
CA ASN A 83 -5.56 -11.67 -23.68
C ASN A 83 -4.58 -10.49 -23.60
N ASP A 84 -3.57 -10.56 -22.73
CA ASP A 84 -2.53 -9.52 -22.66
C ASP A 84 -1.73 -9.49 -23.98
N PRO A 85 -1.45 -8.30 -24.56
CA PRO A 85 -0.69 -8.20 -25.81
C PRO A 85 0.71 -8.84 -25.78
N ALA A 86 1.30 -9.00 -24.60
CA ALA A 86 2.61 -9.62 -24.41
C ALA A 86 2.52 -11.11 -24.04
N ALA A 87 1.33 -11.70 -24.02
CA ALA A 87 1.16 -13.15 -23.84
C ALA A 87 1.93 -13.93 -24.90
N GLY A 88 2.67 -14.97 -24.48
CA GLY A 88 3.53 -15.77 -25.36
C GLY A 88 4.97 -15.25 -25.48
N THR A 89 5.29 -14.08 -24.93
CA THR A 89 6.69 -13.65 -24.77
C THR A 89 7.37 -14.39 -23.61
N ARG A 90 8.70 -14.47 -23.62
CA ARG A 90 9.48 -15.12 -22.54
C ARG A 90 9.29 -14.45 -21.17
N ALA A 91 8.96 -13.16 -21.14
CA ALA A 91 8.74 -12.38 -19.93
C ALA A 91 7.34 -12.57 -19.32
N ALA A 92 6.35 -13.01 -20.11
CA ALA A 92 4.96 -13.10 -19.69
C ALA A 92 4.58 -14.54 -19.32
N THR A 93 4.14 -14.75 -18.09
CA THR A 93 3.47 -15.99 -17.67
C THR A 93 1.97 -15.74 -17.58
N THR A 94 1.16 -16.56 -18.23
CA THR A 94 -0.30 -16.39 -18.20
C THR A 94 -0.94 -17.17 -17.06
N VAL A 95 -2.02 -16.64 -16.50
CA VAL A 95 -2.91 -17.35 -15.57
C VAL A 95 -4.32 -17.42 -16.13
N ALA A 96 -5.08 -18.41 -15.69
CA ALA A 96 -6.37 -18.74 -16.30
C ALA A 96 -7.50 -17.72 -16.03
N SER A 97 -7.38 -16.87 -14.99
CA SER A 97 -8.46 -15.97 -14.59
C SER A 97 -7.98 -14.74 -13.82
N ALA A 98 -8.86 -13.74 -13.73
CA ALA A 98 -8.64 -12.55 -12.89
C ALA A 98 -8.52 -12.91 -11.41
N GLN A 99 -9.26 -13.91 -10.94
CA GLN A 99 -9.16 -14.44 -9.58
C GLN A 99 -7.78 -15.05 -9.30
N ALA A 100 -7.24 -15.82 -10.26
CA ALA A 100 -5.89 -16.39 -10.14
C ALA A 100 -4.82 -15.28 -10.13
N LEU A 101 -5.00 -14.25 -10.96
CA LEU A 101 -4.11 -13.10 -10.99
C LEU A 101 -4.15 -12.32 -9.65
N ALA A 102 -5.34 -12.09 -9.11
CA ALA A 102 -5.54 -11.41 -7.82
C ALA A 102 -4.95 -12.20 -6.65
N ALA A 103 -5.13 -13.52 -6.65
CA ALA A 103 -4.52 -14.40 -5.66
C ALA A 103 -2.98 -14.35 -5.72
N LEU A 104 -2.41 -14.25 -6.92
CA LEU A 104 -0.97 -14.11 -7.08
C LEU A 104 -0.45 -12.75 -6.61
N LEU A 105 -1.16 -11.65 -6.91
CA LEU A 105 -0.82 -10.33 -6.36
C LEU A 105 -0.78 -10.37 -4.83
N ARG A 106 -1.86 -10.89 -4.23
CA ARG A 106 -1.98 -11.07 -2.78
C ARG A 106 -0.80 -11.88 -2.22
N ALA A 107 -0.46 -13.00 -2.85
CA ALA A 107 0.65 -13.85 -2.41
C ALA A 107 2.03 -13.17 -2.54
N ARG A 108 2.29 -12.48 -3.66
CA ARG A 108 3.56 -11.76 -3.89
C ARG A 108 3.72 -10.60 -2.91
N PHE A 109 2.66 -9.85 -2.66
CA PHE A 109 2.69 -8.76 -1.69
C PHE A 109 2.88 -9.29 -0.26
N ALA A 110 2.20 -10.38 0.13
CA ALA A 110 2.42 -11.02 1.42
C ALA A 110 3.89 -11.48 1.59
N GLY A 111 4.48 -12.09 0.55
CA GLY A 111 5.89 -12.48 0.57
C GLY A 111 6.84 -11.28 0.73
N HIS A 112 6.56 -10.17 0.07
CA HIS A 112 7.32 -8.93 0.24
C HIS A 112 7.20 -8.38 1.66
N ALA A 113 5.97 -8.22 2.16
CA ALA A 113 5.68 -7.71 3.49
C ALA A 113 6.33 -8.57 4.58
N ALA A 114 6.27 -9.91 4.45
CA ALA A 114 6.92 -10.82 5.39
C ALA A 114 8.44 -10.59 5.45
N ARG A 115 9.11 -10.40 4.30
CA ARG A 115 10.55 -10.09 4.26
C ARG A 115 10.86 -8.73 4.88
N PHE A 116 10.04 -7.72 4.64
CA PHE A 116 10.20 -6.41 5.26
C PHE A 116 10.04 -6.49 6.78
N ILE A 117 8.97 -7.12 7.28
CA ILE A 117 8.72 -7.33 8.72
C ILE A 117 9.87 -8.12 9.36
N ALA A 118 10.37 -9.14 8.67
CA ALA A 118 11.50 -9.94 9.14
C ALA A 118 12.84 -9.20 9.12
N SER A 119 13.01 -8.18 8.28
CA SER A 119 14.27 -7.41 8.18
C SER A 119 14.25 -6.16 9.05
N TYR A 120 13.06 -5.58 9.26
CA TYR A 120 12.91 -4.35 10.01
C TYR A 120 12.98 -4.61 11.51
N ARG A 121 13.86 -3.89 12.18
CA ARG A 121 14.14 -4.01 13.62
C ARG A 121 14.11 -2.62 14.26
N PRO A 122 12.91 -2.04 14.46
CA PRO A 122 12.76 -0.78 15.17
C PRO A 122 13.13 -0.92 16.65
N ALA A 123 13.45 0.20 17.31
CA ALA A 123 13.62 0.24 18.77
C ALA A 123 12.33 -0.15 19.52
N VAL A 124 11.17 0.16 18.94
CA VAL A 124 9.85 -0.21 19.49
C VAL A 124 9.31 -1.51 18.89
N ARG A 125 8.70 -2.38 19.71
CA ARG A 125 8.06 -3.60 19.21
C ARG A 125 6.61 -3.36 18.82
N PHE A 126 6.25 -3.74 17.60
CA PHE A 126 4.85 -3.92 17.19
C PHE A 126 4.49 -5.41 17.21
N GLY A 127 3.27 -5.73 17.62
CA GLY A 127 2.76 -7.09 17.56
C GLY A 127 2.59 -7.57 16.11
N PRO A 128 2.63 -8.90 15.85
CA PRO A 128 2.44 -9.46 14.52
C PRO A 128 1.15 -8.98 13.83
N HIS A 129 0.06 -8.88 14.59
CA HIS A 129 -1.21 -8.37 14.09
C HIS A 129 -1.10 -6.94 13.55
N THR A 130 -0.39 -6.04 14.24
CA THR A 130 -0.23 -4.65 13.78
C THR A 130 0.50 -4.58 12.44
N TRP A 131 1.54 -5.40 12.25
CA TRP A 131 2.27 -5.49 11.00
C TRP A 131 1.38 -5.94 9.85
N TRP A 132 0.64 -7.03 10.06
CA TRP A 132 -0.24 -7.57 9.03
C TRP A 132 -1.46 -6.70 8.76
N ALA A 133 -2.02 -6.03 9.77
CA ALA A 133 -3.05 -5.02 9.57
C ALA A 133 -2.54 -3.86 8.70
N THR A 134 -1.28 -3.44 8.89
CA THR A 134 -0.66 -2.41 8.03
C THR A 134 -0.55 -2.89 6.58
N ALA A 135 -0.11 -4.13 6.38
CA ALA A 135 0.00 -4.71 5.05
C ALA A 135 -1.39 -4.86 4.38
N THR A 136 -2.41 -5.29 5.13
CA THR A 136 -3.79 -5.35 4.66
C THR A 136 -4.29 -3.97 4.24
N ASP A 137 -4.16 -2.96 5.10
CA ASP A 137 -4.61 -1.60 4.80
C ASP A 137 -3.87 -1.00 3.60
N ALA A 138 -2.55 -1.23 3.49
CA ALA A 138 -1.74 -0.77 2.38
C ALA A 138 -2.21 -1.36 1.04
N LEU A 139 -2.52 -2.66 1.01
CA LEU A 139 -3.00 -3.33 -0.19
C LEU A 139 -4.42 -2.90 -0.57
N ASP A 140 -5.32 -2.81 0.42
CA ASP A 140 -6.72 -2.36 0.23
C ASP A 140 -6.75 -0.91 -0.30
N THR A 141 -5.99 -0.02 0.34
CA THR A 141 -5.88 1.40 -0.05
C THR A 141 -5.18 1.55 -1.40
N GLY A 142 -4.13 0.77 -1.68
CA GLY A 142 -3.40 0.85 -2.94
C GLY A 142 -4.27 0.55 -4.15
N LEU A 143 -5.15 -0.45 -4.05
CA LEU A 143 -6.11 -0.82 -5.11
C LEU A 143 -7.19 0.24 -5.30
N TRP A 144 -7.70 0.79 -4.20
CA TRP A 144 -8.62 1.93 -4.24
C TRP A 144 -7.99 3.15 -4.93
N MET A 145 -6.76 3.51 -4.54
CA MET A 145 -6.02 4.62 -5.13
C MET A 145 -5.72 4.40 -6.62
N ALA A 146 -5.49 3.16 -7.06
CA ALA A 146 -5.33 2.84 -8.48
C ALA A 146 -6.58 3.19 -9.31
N GLY A 147 -7.76 2.87 -8.80
CA GLY A 147 -9.01 3.31 -9.41
C GLY A 147 -9.17 4.83 -9.42
N GLN A 148 -8.95 5.49 -8.27
CA GLN A 148 -9.07 6.94 -8.16
C GLN A 148 -8.16 7.69 -9.14
N LEU A 149 -6.88 7.31 -9.20
CA LEU A 149 -5.91 7.91 -10.11
C LEU A 149 -6.18 7.57 -11.58
N GLY A 150 -6.88 6.45 -11.83
CA GLY A 150 -7.39 6.04 -13.13
C GLY A 150 -8.67 6.72 -13.58
N GLY A 151 -9.34 7.48 -12.69
CA GLY A 151 -10.65 8.08 -12.96
C GLY A 151 -11.84 7.12 -12.83
N ASP A 152 -11.61 5.88 -12.37
CA ASP A 152 -12.65 4.89 -12.07
C ASP A 152 -12.42 4.31 -10.68
N GLU A 153 -12.77 5.12 -9.68
CA GLU A 153 -12.66 4.76 -8.26
C GLU A 153 -13.43 3.48 -7.93
N GLY A 154 -14.61 3.28 -8.54
CA GLY A 154 -15.44 2.09 -8.34
C GLY A 154 -14.76 0.80 -8.82
N ALA A 155 -14.06 0.84 -9.97
CA ALA A 155 -13.28 -0.28 -10.43
C ALA A 155 -12.08 -0.58 -9.51
N GLY A 156 -11.46 0.43 -8.91
CA GLY A 156 -10.44 0.23 -7.87
C GLY A 156 -10.97 -0.48 -6.63
N VAL A 157 -12.19 -0.12 -6.19
CA VAL A 157 -12.88 -0.81 -5.09
C VAL A 157 -13.22 -2.26 -5.45
N ALA A 158 -13.69 -2.51 -6.67
CA ALA A 158 -13.95 -3.87 -7.14
C ALA A 158 -12.66 -4.72 -7.19
N ASP A 159 -11.53 -4.12 -7.59
CA ASP A 159 -10.23 -4.77 -7.57
C ASP A 159 -9.75 -5.08 -6.14
N ALA A 160 -9.98 -4.17 -5.20
CA ALA A 160 -9.71 -4.39 -3.79
C ALA A 160 -10.50 -5.58 -3.23
N ALA A 161 -11.80 -5.67 -3.51
CA ALA A 161 -12.63 -6.81 -3.13
C ALA A 161 -12.19 -8.13 -3.80
N LEU A 162 -11.73 -8.07 -5.06
CA LEU A 162 -11.20 -9.24 -5.78
C LEU A 162 -9.89 -9.76 -5.17
N VAL A 163 -9.00 -8.86 -4.75
CA VAL A 163 -7.69 -9.19 -4.17
C VAL A 163 -7.80 -9.53 -2.69
N LEU A 164 -8.72 -8.93 -1.94
CA LEU A 164 -8.99 -9.19 -0.53
C LEU A 164 -10.46 -9.62 -0.32
N PRO A 165 -10.85 -10.82 -0.78
CA PRO A 165 -12.25 -11.26 -0.73
C PRO A 165 -12.71 -11.70 0.67
N ASP A 166 -11.76 -12.08 1.53
CA ASP A 166 -12.01 -12.58 2.89
C ASP A 166 -10.77 -12.31 3.77
N ALA A 167 -10.87 -12.58 5.07
CA ALA A 167 -9.77 -12.59 6.03
C ALA A 167 -8.83 -13.80 5.78
N LEU A 168 -8.05 -13.71 4.70
CA LEU A 168 -7.11 -14.74 4.28
C LEU A 168 -5.74 -14.50 4.93
N ALA A 169 -5.31 -15.42 5.79
CA ALA A 169 -3.98 -15.36 6.39
C ALA A 169 -2.89 -15.16 5.31
N PRO A 170 -1.91 -14.28 5.54
CA PRO A 170 -1.66 -13.55 6.79
C PRO A 170 -2.39 -12.19 6.90
N PHE A 171 -3.23 -11.82 5.93
CA PHE A 171 -4.01 -10.58 5.98
C PHE A 171 -5.10 -10.66 7.05
N THR A 172 -5.41 -9.52 7.67
CA THR A 172 -6.27 -9.47 8.85
C THR A 172 -7.75 -9.26 8.55
N SER A 173 -8.10 -8.94 7.30
CA SER A 173 -9.49 -8.75 6.86
C SER A 173 -9.63 -8.86 5.35
N ALA A 174 -10.88 -9.00 4.90
CA ALA A 174 -11.30 -8.63 3.55
C ALA A 174 -11.11 -7.13 3.30
N SER A 175 -11.33 -6.69 2.06
CA SER A 175 -11.49 -5.27 1.73
C SER A 175 -12.58 -4.65 2.59
N THR A 176 -12.31 -3.47 3.12
CA THR A 176 -13.21 -2.75 4.02
C THR A 176 -13.93 -1.59 3.34
N LEU A 177 -13.65 -1.41 2.05
CA LEU A 177 -14.20 -0.34 1.22
C LEU A 177 -15.69 -0.56 1.02
N ARG A 178 -16.45 0.49 1.28
CA ARG A 178 -17.91 0.51 1.12
C ARG A 178 -18.36 1.87 0.64
N CYS A 179 -19.44 1.89 -0.12
CA CYS A 179 -20.07 3.13 -0.55
C CYS A 179 -20.92 3.68 0.59
N GLN A 180 -20.81 4.97 0.84
CA GLN A 180 -21.66 5.74 1.73
C GLN A 180 -22.16 6.98 0.99
N THR A 181 -23.25 7.58 1.45
CA THR A 181 -23.75 8.84 0.91
C THR A 181 -23.45 9.95 1.89
N VAL A 182 -22.72 10.96 1.45
CA VAL A 182 -22.43 12.20 2.21
C VAL A 182 -23.00 13.36 1.41
N ASP A 183 -23.89 14.13 2.03
CA ASP A 183 -24.57 15.28 1.40
C ASP A 183 -25.21 14.95 0.04
N GLY A 184 -25.83 13.77 -0.06
CA GLY A 184 -26.48 13.30 -1.30
C GLY A 184 -25.51 12.77 -2.37
N THR A 185 -24.20 12.81 -2.13
CA THR A 185 -23.17 12.34 -3.05
C THR A 185 -22.61 10.99 -2.59
N PRO A 186 -22.51 9.98 -3.48
CA PRO A 186 -21.84 8.72 -3.14
C PRO A 186 -20.34 8.95 -2.96
N CYS A 187 -19.79 8.41 -1.88
CA CYS A 187 -18.36 8.40 -1.57
C CYS A 187 -17.92 7.01 -1.10
N TRP A 188 -16.68 6.66 -1.40
CA TRP A 188 -16.08 5.42 -0.93
C TRP A 188 -15.32 5.66 0.37
N VAL A 189 -15.52 4.78 1.34
CA VAL A 189 -14.82 4.83 2.63
C VAL A 189 -14.29 3.46 3.01
N GLY A 190 -13.07 3.41 3.55
CA GLY A 190 -12.46 2.21 4.13
C GLY A 190 -12.42 2.27 5.65
N ARG A 191 -12.12 1.14 6.30
CA ARG A 191 -11.78 1.08 7.73
C ARG A 191 -10.35 0.59 7.87
N ALA A 192 -9.44 1.46 8.31
CA ALA A 192 -8.08 1.06 8.63
C ALA A 192 -8.07 0.11 9.83
N GLY A 193 -7.52 -1.10 9.64
CA GLY A 193 -7.28 -2.06 10.72
C GLY A 193 -6.01 -1.76 11.51
N SER A 194 -5.08 -1.01 10.91
CA SER A 194 -3.91 -0.44 11.56
C SER A 194 -4.19 1.01 11.96
N CYS A 195 -3.93 1.35 13.22
CA CYS A 195 -3.93 2.76 13.62
C CYS A 195 -2.76 3.44 12.89
N CYS A 196 -3.03 4.28 11.90
CA CYS A 196 -2.00 4.99 11.13
C CYS A 196 -1.22 6.01 11.97
N LEU A 197 -1.55 6.16 13.26
CA LEU A 197 -1.06 7.21 14.16
C LEU A 197 -1.05 8.58 13.44
N PRO A 198 -2.19 9.08 12.92
CA PRO A 198 -2.27 10.50 12.64
C PRO A 198 -2.06 11.21 13.99
N TYR A 199 -0.91 11.86 14.13
CA TYR A 199 -0.70 12.81 15.22
C TYR A 199 -1.31 14.14 14.76
N LEU A 200 -2.09 14.77 15.65
CA LEU A 200 -2.45 16.17 15.49
C LEU A 200 -1.16 16.98 15.72
N GLY A 201 -0.74 17.75 14.72
CA GLY A 201 0.22 18.84 14.95
C GLY A 201 -0.39 19.90 15.88
N GLN A 202 0.44 20.76 16.46
CA GLN A 202 -0.02 21.80 17.40
C GLN A 202 -1.03 22.79 16.76
N ASP A 203 -1.07 22.87 15.42
CA ASP A 203 -1.98 23.71 14.65
C ASP A 203 -3.25 22.96 14.16
N GLY A 204 -3.48 21.73 14.62
CA GLY A 204 -4.64 20.93 14.21
C GLY A 204 -4.51 20.24 12.86
N GLU A 205 -3.35 20.35 12.20
CA GLU A 205 -3.07 19.62 10.96
C GLU A 205 -2.88 18.13 11.25
N ALA A 206 -3.67 17.29 10.57
CA ALA A 206 -3.50 15.84 10.62
C ALA A 206 -2.41 15.45 9.62
N LEU A 207 -1.27 14.96 10.11
CA LEU A 207 -0.27 14.28 9.28
C LEU A 207 -0.79 12.89 8.91
N SER A 208 -1.82 12.87 8.07
CA SER A 208 -2.50 11.68 7.59
C SER A 208 -2.00 11.33 6.19
N PHE A 209 -1.55 10.09 5.99
CA PHE A 209 -1.35 9.54 4.65
C PHE A 209 -2.62 8.90 4.07
N THR A 210 -3.67 8.77 4.88
CA THR A 210 -4.99 8.40 4.37
C THR A 210 -5.65 9.69 3.87
N PRO A 211 -6.26 9.72 2.67
CA PRO A 211 -7.12 10.83 2.31
C PRO A 211 -8.31 10.79 3.28
N ILE A 212 -8.24 11.58 4.35
CA ILE A 212 -9.43 11.97 5.07
C ILE A 212 -10.10 12.96 4.13
N SER A 213 -11.21 12.57 3.52
CA SER A 213 -12.03 13.45 2.69
C SER A 213 -12.71 14.50 3.57
N HIS A 214 -11.95 15.36 4.23
CA HIS A 214 -12.43 16.62 4.77
C HIS A 214 -11.97 17.71 3.82
N ARG A 215 -12.86 18.13 2.92
CA ARG A 215 -12.82 19.52 2.46
C ARG A 215 -13.38 20.37 3.61
N PRO A 216 -12.62 21.30 4.20
CA PRO A 216 -13.23 22.35 5.01
C PRO A 216 -14.06 23.25 4.09
N GLN A 217 -15.21 23.69 4.60
CA GLN A 217 -16.04 24.72 3.99
C GLN A 217 -15.31 26.07 3.99
#